data_AF-A0A1H9HLQ2-F1
#
_entry.id   AF-A0A1H9HLQ2-F1
#
_cell.length_a   1.000
_cell.length_b   1.000
_cell.length_c   1.000
_cell.angle_alpha   90.00
_cell.angle_beta   90.00
_cell.angle_gamma   90.00
#
_symmetry.space_group_name_H-M   'P 1'
#
loop_
_entity.id
_entity.type
_entity.pdbx_description
1 polymer ?
#
loop_
_entity_poly.entity_id
_entity_poly.type
_entity_poly.pdbx_seq_one_letter_code
_entity_poly.pdbx_strand_id
1 'polypeptide(L)'
;MISRDLAARLAPLLDWTPANGDQFYIPRPEISESTFTIADMVVELIVKNGDSRFHFNGTVEWALDSVESDVVVWMPREEQLRGLLGDAFLSLDRVGGGFVVSATGPDGAFHTDPRGDACDAYAEALLVVLPGVASSARTADALTR
;
A
#
# COMPACT_ATOMS: atom_id res chain seq x y z
N MET A 1 5.61 2.23 -7.00
CA MET A 1 4.59 2.80 -6.07
C MET A 1 3.23 2.53 -6.65
N ILE A 2 2.28 2.11 -5.82
CA ILE A 2 0.89 1.89 -6.25
C ILE A 2 0.30 3.18 -6.83
N SER A 3 -0.47 3.06 -7.89
CA SER A 3 -1.28 4.16 -8.42
C SER A 3 -2.39 4.55 -7.46
N ARG A 4 -2.81 5.82 -7.50
CA ARG A 4 -3.86 6.35 -6.63
C ARG A 4 -5.23 5.75 -6.93
N ASP A 5 -5.50 5.43 -8.19
CA ASP A 5 -6.72 4.74 -8.59
C ASP A 5 -6.85 3.38 -7.87
N LEU A 6 -5.78 2.57 -7.91
CA LEU A 6 -5.77 1.27 -7.24
C LEU A 6 -5.79 1.40 -5.72
N ALA A 7 -5.05 2.37 -5.16
CA ALA A 7 -5.10 2.67 -3.73
C ALA A 7 -6.52 3.04 -3.27
N ALA A 8 -7.22 3.91 -4.02
CA ALA A 8 -8.58 4.32 -3.72
C ALA A 8 -9.60 3.16 -3.85
N ARG A 9 -9.40 2.26 -4.82
CA ARG A 9 -10.22 1.04 -4.99
C ARG A 9 -10.02 0.04 -3.86
N LEU A 10 -8.80 -0.08 -3.33
CA LEU A 10 -8.46 -0.98 -2.22
C LEU A 10 -8.87 -0.42 -0.85
N ALA A 11 -8.78 0.90 -0.65
CA ALA A 11 -9.08 1.56 0.62
C ALA A 11 -10.36 1.08 1.33
N PRO A 12 -11.53 0.96 0.68
CA PRO A 12 -12.75 0.50 1.35
C PRO A 12 -12.77 -1.00 1.68
N LEU A 13 -11.80 -1.78 1.21
CA LEU A 13 -11.71 -3.23 1.37
C LEU A 13 -10.68 -3.66 2.42
N LEU A 14 -9.89 -2.72 2.94
CA LEU A 14 -8.76 -2.98 3.82
C LEU A 14 -8.97 -2.27 5.15
N ASP A 15 -8.64 -2.97 6.24
CA ASP A 15 -8.61 -2.39 7.58
C ASP A 15 -7.17 -1.92 7.88
N TRP A 16 -6.85 -0.70 7.44
CA TRP A 16 -5.51 -0.14 7.59
C TRP A 16 -5.27 0.35 9.01
N THR A 17 -4.29 -0.24 9.70
CA THR A 17 -3.73 0.29 10.94
C THR A 17 -2.43 1.05 10.61
N PRO A 18 -2.38 2.39 10.71
CA PRO A 18 -1.21 3.18 10.33
C PRO A 18 0.04 2.85 11.14
N ALA A 19 1.17 2.68 10.46
CA ALA A 19 2.47 2.40 11.06
C ALA A 19 3.60 3.23 10.43
N ASN A 20 4.73 3.32 11.14
CA ASN A 20 5.93 3.99 10.62
C ASN A 20 6.38 3.36 9.29
N GLY A 21 6.70 4.21 8.32
CA GLY A 21 7.01 3.90 6.94
C GLY A 21 5.81 3.93 6.00
N ASP A 22 4.57 3.85 6.51
CA ASP A 22 3.38 3.82 5.66
C ASP A 22 3.25 5.11 4.85
N GLN A 23 2.80 4.94 3.61
CA GLN A 23 2.58 6.04 2.69
C GLN A 23 1.08 6.28 2.53
N PHE A 24 0.69 7.54 2.36
CA PHE A 24 -0.69 7.91 2.07
C PHE A 24 -0.74 9.21 1.28
N TYR A 25 -1.90 9.48 0.69
CA TYR A 25 -2.20 10.80 0.13
C TYR A 25 -3.53 11.32 0.68
N ILE A 26 -3.71 12.64 0.62
CA ILE A 26 -4.95 13.29 1.04
C ILE A 26 -5.74 13.60 -0.25
N PRO A 27 -6.96 13.07 -0.43
CA PRO A 27 -7.77 13.25 -1.64
C PRO A 27 -8.43 14.64 -1.71
N ARG A 28 -7.66 15.71 -1.50
CA ARG A 28 -8.08 17.12 -1.64
C ARG A 28 -7.32 17.77 -2.80
N PRO A 29 -7.98 18.45 -3.75
CA PRO A 29 -7.33 18.96 -4.97
C PRO A 29 -6.08 19.81 -4.72
N GLU A 30 -6.02 20.54 -3.61
CA GLU A 30 -4.93 21.46 -3.28
C GLU A 30 -3.62 20.75 -2.91
N ILE A 31 -3.72 19.53 -2.40
CA ILE A 31 -2.58 18.76 -1.89
C ILE A 31 -2.53 17.34 -2.47
N SER A 32 -3.44 17.02 -3.40
CA SER A 32 -3.66 15.67 -3.89
C SER A 32 -2.35 15.09 -4.34
N GLU A 33 -1.57 15.79 -5.16
CA GLU A 33 -0.28 15.36 -5.75
C GLU A 33 0.82 15.00 -4.74
N SER A 34 0.67 15.35 -3.47
CA SER A 34 1.65 15.00 -2.44
C SER A 34 1.43 13.58 -1.93
N THR A 35 2.52 12.89 -1.65
CA THR A 35 2.52 11.62 -0.90
C THR A 35 3.23 11.86 0.41
N PHE A 36 2.61 11.46 1.50
CA PHE A 36 3.13 11.58 2.85
C PHE A 36 3.62 10.24 3.35
N THR A 37 4.62 10.25 4.22
CA THR A 37 5.14 9.05 4.89
C THR A 37 5.02 9.24 6.39
N ILE A 38 4.43 8.27 7.08
CA ILE A 38 4.40 8.25 8.55
C ILE A 38 5.81 7.94 9.03
N ALA A 39 6.41 8.80 9.84
CA ALA A 39 7.75 8.58 10.36
C ALA A 39 7.90 9.19 11.75
N ASP A 40 8.39 8.38 12.70
CA ASP A 40 8.77 8.88 14.03
C ASP A 40 10.04 9.72 13.99
N MET A 41 10.90 9.48 12.99
CA MET A 41 12.17 10.18 12.78
C MET A 41 12.49 10.24 11.30
N VAL A 42 12.92 11.41 10.83
CA VAL A 42 13.36 11.61 9.44
C VAL A 42 14.88 11.72 9.41
N VAL A 43 15.52 10.90 8.59
CA VAL A 43 16.96 10.93 8.36
C VAL A 43 17.22 11.44 6.95
N GLU A 44 17.96 12.54 6.83
CA GLU A 44 18.36 13.11 5.56
C GLU A 44 19.81 12.69 5.23
N LEU A 45 20.04 12.19 4.02
CA LEU A 45 21.38 11.95 3.50
C LEU A 45 21.88 13.22 2.79
N ILE A 46 22.89 13.85 3.39
CA ILE A 46 23.56 15.02 2.80
C ILE A 46 24.87 14.56 2.17
N VAL A 47 25.00 14.76 0.85
CA VAL A 47 26.23 14.52 0.10
C VAL A 47 26.87 15.85 -0.27
N LYS A 48 28.09 16.12 0.23
CA LYS A 48 28.83 17.35 -0.08
C LYS A 48 30.30 17.03 -0.34
N ASN A 49 30.81 17.45 -1.49
CA ASN A 49 32.20 17.21 -1.94
C ASN A 49 32.59 15.72 -1.95
N GLY A 50 31.64 14.81 -2.16
CA GLY A 50 31.85 13.35 -2.13
C GLY A 50 31.68 12.71 -0.75
N ASP A 51 31.61 13.50 0.33
CA ASP A 51 31.36 12.99 1.67
C ASP A 51 29.87 12.84 1.95
N SER A 52 29.48 11.72 2.55
CA SER A 52 28.10 11.40 2.93
C SER A 52 27.92 11.53 4.44
N ARG A 53 26.90 12.28 4.88
CA ARG A 53 26.52 12.41 6.29
C ARG A 53 25.02 12.26 6.47
N PHE A 54 24.61 11.59 7.55
CA PHE A 54 23.21 11.51 7.95
C PHE A 54 22.88 12.66 8.91
N HIS A 55 21.81 13.40 8.60
CA HIS A 55 21.22 14.38 9.48
C HIS A 55 19.92 13.83 10.05
N PHE A 56 19.78 13.83 11.37
CA PHE A 56 18.62 13.31 12.07
C PHE A 56 17.74 14.49 12.47
N ASN A 57 16.55 14.59 11.87
CA ASN A 57 15.55 15.61 12.20
C ASN A 57 14.61 15.03 13.26
N GLY A 58 14.72 15.54 14.49
CA GLY A 58 14.02 15.02 15.66
C GLY A 58 12.55 15.40 15.77
N THR A 59 12.12 16.55 15.22
CA THR A 59 10.71 16.96 15.16
C THR A 59 10.58 18.11 14.15
N VAL A 60 9.52 18.15 13.35
CA VAL A 60 9.15 19.34 12.56
C VAL A 60 8.41 20.31 13.47
N GLU A 61 8.95 21.52 13.68
CA GLU A 61 8.35 22.56 14.53
C GLU A 61 7.14 23.26 13.89
N TRP A 62 6.93 23.07 12.58
CA TRP A 62 5.80 23.63 11.82
C TRP A 62 5.16 22.52 10.99
N ALA A 63 4.39 21.64 11.63
CA ALA A 63 3.56 20.67 10.92
C ALA A 63 2.18 21.28 10.62
N LEU A 64 1.52 20.81 9.55
CA LEU A 64 0.08 20.98 9.36
C LEU A 64 -0.64 20.52 10.64
N ASP A 65 -1.61 21.29 11.15
CA ASP A 65 -2.24 21.18 12.48
C ASP A 65 -3.08 19.89 12.74
N SER A 66 -2.62 18.73 12.26
CA SER A 66 -3.25 17.41 12.25
C SER A 66 -4.31 17.18 11.17
N VAL A 67 -4.37 15.94 10.69
CA VAL A 67 -5.38 15.42 9.76
C VAL A 67 -5.81 14.07 10.33
N GLU A 68 -7.12 13.82 10.38
CA GLU A 68 -7.65 12.53 10.85
C GLU A 68 -7.27 11.41 9.87
N SER A 69 -6.94 10.22 10.37
CA SER A 69 -6.47 9.11 9.53
C SER A 69 -7.54 8.55 8.60
N ASP A 70 -8.82 8.81 8.86
CA ASP A 70 -9.96 8.37 8.07
C ASP A 70 -10.22 9.23 6.82
N VAL A 71 -9.63 10.43 6.74
CA VAL A 71 -9.73 11.32 5.57
C VAL A 71 -8.57 11.19 4.59
N VAL A 72 -7.69 10.18 4.76
CA VAL A 72 -6.55 9.92 3.89
C VAL A 72 -6.67 8.55 3.23
N VAL A 73 -5.96 8.35 2.12
CA VAL A 73 -5.95 7.08 1.39
C VAL A 73 -4.59 6.44 1.52
N TRP A 74 -4.55 5.26 2.15
CA TRP A 74 -3.35 4.44 2.28
C TRP A 74 -2.80 4.06 0.90
N MET A 75 -1.49 4.14 0.75
CA MET A 75 -0.74 3.70 -0.42
C MET A 75 0.21 2.57 0.00
N PRO A 76 -0.27 1.32 0.04
CA PRO A 76 0.53 0.21 0.53
C PRO A 76 1.78 -0.01 -0.34
N ARG A 77 2.92 -0.25 0.31
CA ARG A 77 4.16 -0.65 -0.37
C ARG A 77 4.04 -2.07 -0.91
N GLU A 78 4.95 -2.44 -1.81
CA GLU A 78 5.00 -3.76 -2.43
C GLU A 78 4.96 -4.91 -1.40
N GLU A 79 5.78 -4.84 -0.36
CA GLU A 79 5.81 -5.87 0.69
C GLU A 79 4.48 -5.99 1.45
N GLN A 80 3.76 -4.88 1.62
CA GLN A 80 2.48 -4.85 2.32
C GLN A 80 1.39 -5.46 1.44
N LEU A 81 1.37 -5.13 0.14
CA LEU A 81 0.45 -5.76 -0.82
C LEU A 81 0.70 -7.27 -0.95
N ARG A 82 1.97 -7.68 -1.02
CA ARG A 82 2.35 -9.09 -1.03
C ARG A 82 1.93 -9.78 0.28
N GLY A 83 2.11 -9.12 1.42
CA GLY A 83 1.63 -9.61 2.72
C GLY A 83 0.11 -9.77 2.78
N LEU A 84 -0.64 -8.80 2.23
CA LEU A 84 -2.11 -8.84 2.15
C LEU A 84 -2.63 -9.96 1.25
N LEU A 85 -1.92 -10.32 0.19
CA LEU A 85 -2.24 -11.49 -0.62
C LEU A 85 -2.01 -12.81 0.12
N GLY A 86 -1.01 -12.87 1.01
CA GLY A 86 -0.67 -14.05 1.78
C GLY A 86 -0.50 -15.30 0.90
N ASP A 87 -1.14 -16.40 1.30
CA ASP A 87 -1.06 -17.69 0.59
C ASP A 87 -1.68 -17.67 -0.81
N ALA A 88 -2.48 -16.64 -1.15
CA ALA A 88 -2.98 -16.50 -2.51
C ALA A 88 -1.86 -16.11 -3.49
N PHE A 89 -0.76 -15.51 -3.04
CA PHE A 89 0.35 -15.12 -3.91
C PHE A 89 1.15 -16.33 -4.38
N LEU A 90 1.35 -16.46 -5.70
CA LEU A 90 2.13 -17.54 -6.30
C LEU A 90 3.48 -17.04 -6.86
N SER A 91 3.45 -15.98 -7.68
CA SER A 91 4.68 -15.42 -8.28
C SER A 91 4.52 -13.96 -8.71
N LEU A 92 5.66 -13.28 -8.83
CA LEU A 92 5.80 -12.01 -9.54
C LEU A 92 6.80 -12.22 -10.67
N ASP A 93 6.35 -12.04 -11.90
CA ASP A 93 7.15 -12.26 -13.10
C ASP A 93 7.30 -10.97 -13.91
N ARG A 94 8.45 -10.82 -14.57
CA ARG A 94 8.68 -9.71 -15.51
C ARG A 94 8.38 -10.15 -16.94
N VAL A 95 7.34 -9.58 -17.55
CA VAL A 95 6.86 -9.95 -18.89
C VAL A 95 6.72 -8.70 -19.75
N GLY A 96 7.38 -8.69 -20.92
CA GLY A 96 7.25 -7.58 -21.88
C GLY A 96 7.66 -6.20 -21.36
N GLY A 97 8.49 -6.15 -20.31
CA GLY A 97 8.89 -4.89 -19.65
C GLY A 97 8.00 -4.46 -18.47
N GLY A 98 6.84 -5.11 -18.28
CA GLY A 98 5.97 -4.93 -17.12
C GLY A 98 6.08 -6.08 -16.12
N PHE A 99 5.28 -5.99 -15.06
CA PHE A 99 5.15 -6.94 -13.98
C PHE A 99 3.79 -7.63 -14.02
N VAL A 100 3.79 -8.94 -13.81
CA VAL A 100 2.59 -9.79 -13.76
C VAL A 100 2.62 -10.54 -12.43
N VAL A 101 1.51 -10.48 -11.68
CA VAL A 101 1.33 -11.30 -10.48
C VAL A 101 0.49 -12.51 -10.82
N SER A 102 0.97 -13.69 -10.46
CA SER A 102 0.16 -14.91 -10.43
C SER A 102 -0.37 -15.14 -9.02
N ALA A 103 -1.65 -15.46 -8.90
CA ALA A 103 -2.30 -15.69 -7.61
C ALA A 103 -3.43 -16.72 -7.69
N THR A 104 -3.91 -17.19 -6.55
CA THR A 104 -5.11 -18.04 -6.42
C THR A 104 -6.30 -17.18 -6.00
N GLY A 105 -7.29 -17.06 -6.88
CA GLY A 105 -8.53 -16.33 -6.64
C GLY A 105 -9.74 -17.27 -6.43
N PRO A 106 -10.95 -16.71 -6.36
CA PRO A 106 -12.18 -17.48 -6.17
C PRO A 106 -12.41 -18.57 -7.24
N ASP A 107 -12.00 -18.31 -8.48
CA ASP A 107 -12.15 -19.22 -9.64
C ASP A 107 -10.88 -20.07 -9.91
N GLY A 108 -9.94 -20.11 -8.97
CA GLY A 108 -8.67 -20.82 -9.09
C GLY A 108 -7.49 -19.92 -9.44
N ALA A 109 -6.43 -20.51 -9.99
CA ALA A 109 -5.21 -19.78 -10.33
C ALA A 109 -5.44 -18.81 -11.50
N PHE A 110 -4.92 -17.60 -11.38
CA PHE A 110 -5.00 -16.56 -12.39
C PHE A 110 -3.70 -15.74 -12.44
N HIS A 111 -3.57 -14.89 -13.45
CA HIS A 111 -2.53 -13.87 -13.55
C HIS A 111 -3.15 -12.52 -13.90
N THR A 112 -2.50 -11.44 -13.48
CA THR A 112 -2.91 -10.08 -13.86
C THR A 112 -2.44 -9.73 -15.27
N ASP A 113 -3.04 -8.70 -15.87
CA ASP A 113 -2.42 -8.04 -17.02
C ASP A 113 -1.07 -7.40 -16.62
N PRO A 114 -0.11 -7.25 -17.55
CA PRO A 114 1.17 -6.60 -17.27
C PRO A 114 0.99 -5.14 -16.81
N ARG A 115 1.62 -4.77 -15.70
CA ARG A 115 1.64 -3.40 -15.16
C ARG A 115 3.05 -2.80 -15.21
N GLY A 116 3.14 -1.49 -15.35
CA GLY A 116 4.43 -0.79 -15.34
C GLY A 116 5.16 -0.83 -13.99
N ASP A 117 4.40 -0.95 -12.90
CA ASP A 117 4.90 -1.01 -11.52
C ASP A 117 4.43 -2.31 -10.86
N ALA A 118 5.29 -2.94 -10.04
CA ALA A 118 4.94 -4.16 -9.34
C ALA A 118 3.79 -3.94 -8.33
N CYS A 119 3.74 -2.77 -7.67
CA CYS A 119 2.68 -2.46 -6.70
C CYS A 119 1.29 -2.47 -7.37
N ASP A 120 1.20 -1.97 -8.61
CA ASP A 120 -0.04 -2.01 -9.38
C ASP A 120 -0.47 -3.45 -9.70
N ALA A 121 0.48 -4.32 -10.07
CA ALA A 121 0.18 -5.73 -10.34
C ALA A 121 -0.30 -6.46 -9.08
N TYR A 122 0.35 -6.23 -7.94
CA TYR A 122 -0.11 -6.78 -6.67
C TYR A 122 -1.50 -6.26 -6.27
N ALA A 123 -1.77 -4.96 -6.49
CA ALA A 123 -3.06 -4.38 -6.15
C ALA A 123 -4.21 -4.91 -7.01
N GLU A 124 -4.01 -5.09 -8.33
CA GLU A 124 -5.01 -5.73 -9.20
C GLU A 124 -5.27 -7.18 -8.77
N ALA A 125 -4.22 -7.95 -8.44
CA ALA A 125 -4.39 -9.31 -7.92
C ALA A 125 -5.18 -9.31 -6.61
N LEU A 126 -4.87 -8.38 -5.70
CA LEU A 126 -5.54 -8.29 -4.41
C LEU A 126 -7.03 -7.93 -4.57
N LEU A 127 -7.39 -7.09 -5.54
CA LEU A 127 -8.79 -6.76 -5.86
C LEU A 127 -9.60 -7.96 -6.38
N VAL A 128 -8.95 -8.97 -6.95
CA VAL A 128 -9.60 -10.24 -7.34
C VAL A 128 -9.78 -11.17 -6.13
N VAL A 129 -8.83 -11.15 -5.19
CA VAL A 129 -8.84 -12.04 -4.01
C VAL A 129 -9.77 -11.54 -2.90
N LEU A 130 -9.78 -10.24 -2.59
CA LEU A 130 -10.54 -9.67 -1.47
C LEU A 130 -12.07 -9.86 -1.53
N PRO A 131 -12.74 -9.84 -2.70
CA PRO A 131 -14.16 -10.21 -2.79
C PRO A 131 -14.46 -11.60 -2.23
N GLY A 132 -13.47 -12.50 -2.15
CA GLY A 132 -13.58 -13.82 -1.53
C GLY A 132 -13.36 -13.85 0.00
N VAL A 133 -12.70 -12.85 0.58
CA VAL A 133 -12.30 -12.84 2.02
C VAL A 133 -13.42 -12.33 2.93
N ALA A 134 -14.29 -11.45 2.43
CA ALA A 134 -15.44 -10.93 3.18
C ALA A 134 -16.53 -11.99 3.48
N SER A 135 -16.49 -13.16 2.81
CA SER A 135 -17.45 -14.24 3.03
C SER A 135 -17.07 -15.14 4.22
N SER A 136 -15.78 -15.32 4.50
CA SER A 136 -15.32 -16.32 5.47
C SER A 136 -15.25 -15.80 6.91
N ALA A 137 -15.09 -14.49 7.11
CA ALA A 137 -14.97 -13.89 8.46
C ALA A 137 -16.30 -13.69 9.19
N ARG A 138 -17.45 -13.71 8.49
CA ARG A 138 -18.77 -13.45 9.11
C ARG A 138 -19.43 -14.66 9.78
N THR A 139 -18.88 -15.87 9.62
CA THR A 139 -19.48 -17.08 10.19
C THR A 139 -18.86 -17.49 11.54
N ALA A 140 -17.69 -16.95 11.89
CA ALA A 140 -17.01 -17.32 13.13
C ALA A 140 -17.52 -16.56 14.37
N ASP A 141 -18.17 -15.41 14.20
CA ASP A 141 -18.56 -14.53 15.33
C ASP A 141 -20.02 -14.72 15.82
N ALA A 142 -20.75 -15.69 15.25
CA ALA A 142 -22.15 -15.97 15.59
C ALA A 142 -22.35 -17.10 16.62
N LEU A 143 -21.29 -17.66 17.21
CA LEU A 143 -21.37 -18.83 18.11
C LEU A 143 -20.83 -18.61 19.54
N THR A 144 -20.59 -17.37 19.98
CA THR A 144 -20.14 -17.12 21.38
C THR A 144 -20.85 -15.96 22.10
N ARG A 145 -22.18 -15.91 22.07
CA ARG A 145 -22.95 -15.11 23.05
C ARG A 145 -24.06 -15.93 23.68
#